data_AF-A0A920HKA1-F1
#
_entry.id   AF-A0A920HKA1-F1
#
_cell.length_a   1.000
_cell.length_b   1.000
_cell.length_c   1.000
_cell.angle_alpha   90.00
_cell.angle_beta   90.00
_cell.angle_gamma   90.00
#
_symmetry.space_group_name_H-M   'P 1'
#
loop_
_entity.id
_entity.type
_entity.pdbx_description
1 polymer ?
#
loop_
_entity_poly.entity_id
_entity_poly.type
_entity_poly.pdbx_seq_one_letter_code
_entity_poly.pdbx_strand_id
1 'polypeptide(L)' 'MIIFKNKELNFFNSFEIESSLDIIYYILLIFKEKNLNSTETKINFIIDKNFDNLLDICSKFFQNFEVIFNDDVDFLHTK' A
#
# COMPACT_ATOMS: atom_id res chain seq x y z
N MET A 1 6.61 1.93 -1.56
CA MET A 1 6.07 0.58 -1.80
C MET A 1 7.14 -0.46 -1.54
N ILE A 2 6.82 -1.47 -0.75
CA ILE A 2 7.72 -2.57 -0.41
C ILE A 2 7.01 -3.88 -0.78
N ILE A 3 7.71 -4.81 -1.43
CA ILE A 3 7.18 -6.14 -1.76
C ILE A 3 8.08 -7.20 -1.16
N PHE A 4 7.46 -8.09 -0.38
CA PHE A 4 8.07 -9.31 0.10
C PHE A 4 7.48 -10.52 -0.63
N LYS A 5 8.34 -11.45 -1.03
CA LYS A 5 7.95 -12.77 -1.54
C LYS A 5 8.77 -13.81 -0.80
N ASN A 6 8.13 -14.83 -0.24
CA ASN A 6 8.79 -15.88 0.55
C ASN A 6 9.71 -15.33 1.67
N LYS A 7 9.29 -14.24 2.34
CA LYS A 7 10.06 -13.52 3.38
C LYS A 7 11.32 -12.79 2.88
N GLU A 8 11.51 -12.70 1.56
CA GLU A 8 12.62 -11.95 0.96
C GLU A 8 12.13 -10.64 0.35
N LEU A 9 12.89 -9.56 0.56
CA LEU A 9 12.65 -8.28 -0.08
C LEU A 9 12.90 -8.41 -1.59
N ASN A 10 11.84 -8.33 -2.39
CA ASN A 10 11.91 -8.48 -3.84
C ASN A 10 11.87 -7.14 -4.58
N PHE A 11 11.25 -6.12 -3.96
CA PHE A 11 11.14 -4.80 -4.56
C PHE A 11 10.94 -3.73 -3.50
N PHE A 12 11.59 -2.59 -3.74
CA PHE A 12 11.40 -1.38 -2.97
C PHE A 12 11.52 -0.18 -3.91
N ASN A 13 10.52 0.69 -3.88
CA ASN A 13 10.57 1.98 -4.57
C ASN A 13 9.65 2.99 -3.89
N SER A 14 9.97 4.27 -4.04
CA SER A 14 9.13 5.40 -3.66
C SER A 14 8.52 6.06 -4.90
N PHE A 15 7.36 6.66 -4.74
CA PHE A 15 6.66 7.41 -5.79
C PHE A 15 6.22 8.75 -5.22
N GLU A 16 6.19 9.78 -6.06
CA GLU A 16 5.52 11.03 -5.74
C GLU A 16 4.00 10.80 -5.77
N ILE A 17 3.29 11.26 -4.75
CA ILE A 17 1.86 11.01 -4.57
C ILE A 17 1.17 12.35 -4.33
N GLU A 18 0.28 12.74 -5.24
CA GLU A 18 -0.52 13.96 -5.12
C GLU A 18 -1.97 13.67 -4.71
N SER A 19 -2.45 12.44 -4.98
CA SER A 19 -3.82 12.02 -4.74
C SER A 19 -3.93 10.54 -4.35
N SER A 20 -5.08 10.15 -3.78
CA SER A 20 -5.38 8.74 -3.51
C SER A 20 -5.43 7.89 -4.78
N LEU A 21 -5.76 8.46 -5.93
CA LEU A 21 -5.77 7.74 -7.21
C LEU A 21 -4.37 7.35 -7.66
N ASP A 22 -3.36 8.18 -7.37
CA ASP A 22 -1.96 7.86 -7.69
C ASP A 22 -1.50 6.63 -6.91
N ILE A 23 -1.90 6.52 -5.64
CA ILE A 23 -1.61 5.35 -4.81
C ILE A 23 -2.14 4.08 -5.49
N ILE A 24 -3.40 4.10 -5.91
CA ILE A 24 -4.04 2.96 -6.61
C ILE A 24 -3.31 2.66 -7.91
N TYR A 25 -3.01 3.67 -8.71
CA TYR A 25 -2.30 3.53 -9.97
C TYR A 25 -0.95 2.84 -9.78
N TYR A 26 -0.14 3.28 -8.81
CA TYR A 26 1.16 2.68 -8.56
C TYR A 26 1.07 1.25 -8.02
N ILE A 27 0.06 0.92 -7.21
CA ILE A 27 -0.19 -0.47 -6.81
C ILE A 27 -0.48 -1.32 -8.05
N LEU A 28 -1.42 -0.91 -8.90
CA LEU A 28 -1.78 -1.66 -10.10
C LEU A 28 -0.61 -1.81 -11.08
N LEU A 29 0.19 -0.75 -11.24
CA LEU A 29 1.41 -0.76 -12.05
C LEU A 29 2.37 -1.84 -11.55
N ILE A 30 2.65 -1.87 -10.25
CA ILE A 30 3.57 -2.83 -9.65
C ILE A 30 3.03 -4.26 -9.71
N PHE A 31 1.72 -4.45 -9.52
CA PHE A 31 1.09 -5.75 -9.73
C PHE A 31 1.34 -6.27 -11.14
N LYS A 32 1.19 -5.41 -12.14
CA LYS A 32 1.46 -5.75 -13.54
C LYS A 32 2.95 -6.02 -13.79
N GLU A 33 3.84 -5.14 -13.36
CA GLU A 33 5.29 -5.27 -13.61
C GLU A 33 5.90 -6.51 -12.93
N LYS A 34 5.37 -6.90 -11.77
CA LYS A 34 5.87 -8.04 -10.99
C LYS A 34 5.04 -9.31 -11.16
N ASN A 35 4.05 -9.30 -12.06
CA ASN A 35 3.09 -10.39 -12.28
C ASN A 35 2.49 -10.92 -10.97
N LEU A 36 2.03 -10.01 -10.10
CA LEU A 36 1.39 -10.35 -8.83
C LEU A 36 -0.09 -10.69 -9.04
N ASN A 37 -0.56 -11.68 -8.29
CA ASN A 37 -1.96 -12.09 -8.30
C ASN A 37 -2.78 -11.22 -7.34
N SER A 38 -3.83 -10.56 -7.83
CA SER A 38 -4.71 -9.67 -7.05
C SER A 38 -5.52 -10.36 -5.95
N THR A 39 -5.75 -11.66 -6.05
CA THR A 39 -6.50 -12.41 -5.03
C THR A 39 -5.58 -12.97 -3.93
N GLU A 40 -4.38 -13.41 -4.30
CA GLU A 40 -3.43 -14.03 -3.38
C GLU A 40 -2.53 -13.01 -2.67
N THR A 41 -2.23 -11.88 -3.32
CA THR A 41 -1.31 -10.86 -2.77
C THR A 41 -2.02 -10.06 -1.70
N LYS A 42 -1.46 -10.06 -0.49
CA LYS A 42 -1.92 -9.21 0.62
C LYS A 42 -1.29 -7.83 0.51
N ILE A 43 -2.12 -6.78 0.53
CA ILE A 43 -1.68 -5.38 0.56
C ILE A 43 -1.87 -4.83 1.97
N ASN A 44 -0.78 -4.37 2.59
CA ASN A 44 -0.84 -3.73 3.90
C ASN A 44 -0.61 -2.23 3.73
N PHE A 45 -1.61 -1.43 4.08
CA PHE A 45 -1.48 0.03 4.13
C PHE A 45 -0.96 0.46 5.49
N ILE A 46 0.16 1.18 5.49
CA ILE A 46 0.70 1.88 6.67
C ILE A 46 0.51 3.36 6.37
N ILE A 47 -0.44 4.00 7.04
CA ILE A 47 -0.89 5.37 6.75
C ILE A 47 -0.94 6.21 8.03
N ASP A 48 -0.28 7.37 8.02
CA ASP A 48 -0.23 8.31 9.15
C ASP A 48 -1.40 9.32 9.18
N LYS A 49 -2.24 9.36 8.14
CA LYS A 49 -3.33 10.35 8.00
C LYS A 49 -4.63 9.71 7.50
N ASN A 50 -5.75 10.35 7.86
CA ASN A 50 -7.09 10.07 7.32
C ASN A 50 -7.15 10.36 5.82
N PHE A 51 -6.79 9.37 5.01
CA PHE A 51 -7.14 9.36 3.58
C PHE A 51 -8.57 8.85 3.44
N ASP A 52 -9.54 9.74 3.69
CA ASP A 52 -10.96 9.40 3.86
C ASP A 52 -11.54 8.54 2.73
N ASN A 53 -11.04 8.67 1.49
CA ASN A 53 -11.54 7.91 0.33
C ASN A 53 -10.60 6.80 -0.17
N LEU A 54 -9.38 6.66 0.38
CA LEU A 54 -8.43 5.67 -0.14
C LEU A 54 -8.96 4.25 0.03
N LEU A 55 -9.49 3.92 1.21
CA LEU A 55 -9.98 2.57 1.51
C LEU A 55 -11.21 2.22 0.66
N ASP A 56 -12.12 3.17 0.49
CA ASP A 56 -13.28 3.04 -0.38
C ASP A 56 -12.88 2.77 -1.83
N ILE A 57 -11.87 3.49 -2.34
CA ILE A 57 -11.36 3.25 -3.69
C ILE A 57 -10.63 1.90 -3.74
N CYS A 58 -9.75 1.60 -2.78
CA CYS A 58 -9.00 0.33 -2.70
C CYS A 58 -9.92 -0.89 -2.76
N SER A 59 -11.05 -0.85 -2.06
CA SER A 59 -12.02 -1.95 -2.03
C SER A 59 -12.60 -2.32 -3.41
N LYS A 60 -12.57 -1.38 -4.37
CA LYS A 60 -13.02 -1.61 -5.75
C LYS A 60 -11.99 -2.36 -6.61
N PHE A 61 -10.72 -2.36 -6.19
CA PHE A 61 -9.60 -2.94 -6.94
C PHE A 61 -9.01 -4.18 -6.28
N PHE A 62 -8.98 -4.22 -4.94
CA PHE A 62 -8.26 -5.22 -4.18
C PHE A 62 -9.17 -5.92 -3.18
N GLN A 63 -9.11 -7.25 -3.14
CA GLN A 63 -9.90 -8.07 -2.22
C GLN A 63 -9.15 -8.40 -0.93
N ASN A 64 -7.82 -8.40 -0.98
CA ASN A 64 -6.96 -8.82 0.13
C ASN A 64 -6.09 -7.65 0.58
N PHE A 65 -6.69 -6.70 1.29
CA PHE A 65 -5.95 -5.58 1.89
C PHE A 65 -6.36 -5.34 3.34
N GLU A 66 -5.44 -4.79 4.12
CA GLU A 66 -5.70 -4.31 5.47
C GLU A 66 -4.97 -3.00 5.73
N VAL A 67 -5.43 -2.26 6.73
CA VAL A 67 -4.74 -1.09 7.26
C VAL A 67 -4.07 -1.49 8.56
N ILE A 68 -2.77 -1.25 8.64
CA ILE A 68 -2.00 -1.40 9.85
C ILE A 68 -1.89 -0.01 10.48
N PHE A 69 -2.78 0.27 11.43
CA PHE A 69 -2.65 1.41 12.31
C PHE A 69 -1.62 1.09 13.38
N ASN A 70 -0.72 2.03 13.64
CA ASN A 70 0.23 1.89 14.71
C ASN A 70 0.39 3.24 15.40
N ASP A 71 -0.53 3.53 16.32
CA ASP A 71 -0.56 4.79 17.08
C ASP A 71 0.74 5.00 17.88
N ASP A 72 1.46 3.92 18.20
CA ASP A 72 2.74 3.94 18.91
C ASP A 72 3.95 4.20 18.01
N VAL A 73 3.73 4.25 16.69
CA VAL A 73 4.77 4.35 15.68
C VAL A 73 4.64 5.68 14.93
N ASP A 74 4.53 6.73 15.72
CA ASP A 74 4.81 8.08 15.27
C ASP A 74 6.33 8.21 15.07
N PHE A 75 6.87 7.62 13.99
CA PHE A 75 8.29 7.74 13.63
C PHE A 75 8.68 9.18 13.30
N LEU A 76 7.71 10.09 13.12
CA LEU A 76 7.89 11.44 12.62
C LEU A 76 7.55 12.52 13.65
N HIS A 77 6.80 12.21 14.72
CA HIS A 77 6.54 13.14 15.82
C HIS A 77 6.93 12.55 17.18
N THR A 78 8.24 12.41 17.41
CA THR A 78 8.76 12.64 18.78
C THR A 78 8.46 14.09 19.17
N LYS A 79 7.64 14.27 20.20
CA LYS A 79 7.41 15.55 20.91
C LYS A 79 8.72 16.20 21.37
#